data_AF-G8FNN9-F1
#
_entry.id   AF-G8FNN9-F1
#
_cell.length_a   1.000
_cell.length_b   1.000
_cell.length_c   1.000
_cell.angle_alpha   90.00
_cell.angle_beta   90.00
_cell.angle_gamma   90.00
#
_symmetry.space_group_name_H-M   'P 1'
#
loop_
_entity.id
_entity.type
_entity.pdbx_description
1 polymer ?
#
loop_
_entity_poly.entity_id
_entity_poly.type
_entity_poly.pdbx_seq_one_letter_code
_entity_poly.pdbx_strand_id
1 'polypeptide(L)'
;RSNPYHETVDELRDRVKGVSAKPFIETVPSVDALHCDIGNAAEFYKLFQFEIGEVYKNPDAPKEERKRWQSTLDKHLRKKLNLKPMTRMNGNFARRLMSKETVEAVCELIKSEDRHEVLRELMDLYLKMKPVWRSS
;
A
#
# COMPACT_ATOMS: atom_id res chain seq x y z
N ARG A 1 -22.57 22.02 -12.92
CA ARG A 1 -23.95 22.43 -12.52
C ARG A 1 -24.84 22.71 -13.72
N SER A 2 -24.41 23.56 -14.66
CA SER A 2 -25.23 24.00 -15.80
C SER A 2 -25.50 22.94 -16.88
N ASN A 3 -24.66 21.89 -16.98
CA ASN A 3 -24.72 20.85 -18.02
C ASN A 3 -25.08 21.38 -19.43
N PRO A 4 -24.21 22.21 -20.04
CA PRO A 4 -24.55 22.93 -21.28
C PRO A 4 -24.72 22.04 -22.52
N TYR A 5 -24.41 20.74 -22.43
CA TYR A 5 -24.41 19.81 -23.56
C TYR A 5 -25.43 18.68 -23.37
N HIS A 6 -26.31 18.79 -22.38
CA HIS A 6 -27.37 17.80 -22.09
C HIS A 6 -26.85 16.37 -21.96
N GLU A 7 -25.65 16.21 -21.40
CA GLU A 7 -25.02 14.92 -21.17
C GLU A 7 -25.75 14.13 -20.09
N THR A 8 -25.61 12.81 -20.14
CA THR A 8 -25.97 11.94 -19.02
C THR A 8 -25.08 12.22 -17.80
N VAL A 9 -25.47 11.69 -16.64
CA VAL A 9 -24.70 11.87 -15.39
C VAL A 9 -23.26 11.37 -15.51
N ASP A 10 -23.06 10.21 -16.15
CA ASP A 10 -21.73 9.61 -16.25
C ASP A 10 -20.82 10.34 -17.25
N GLU A 11 -21.36 10.73 -18.41
CA GLU A 11 -20.65 11.55 -19.40
C GLU A 11 -20.24 12.91 -18.81
N LEU A 12 -21.18 13.56 -18.11
CA LEU A 12 -20.89 14.82 -17.44
C LEU A 12 -19.81 14.66 -16.37
N ARG A 13 -19.88 13.60 -15.56
CA ARG A 13 -18.90 13.28 -14.52
C ARG A 13 -17.52 13.05 -15.12
N ASP A 14 -17.43 12.34 -16.24
CA ASP A 14 -16.17 12.14 -16.95
C ASP A 14 -15.60 13.46 -17.49
N ARG A 15 -16.43 14.30 -18.14
CA ARG A 15 -15.97 15.59 -18.66
C ARG A 15 -15.42 16.49 -17.55
N VAL A 16 -16.11 16.59 -16.42
CA VAL A 16 -15.69 17.45 -15.29
C VAL A 16 -14.67 16.77 -14.38
N LYS A 17 -14.22 15.55 -14.72
CA LYS A 17 -13.24 14.76 -13.95
C LYS A 17 -13.59 14.67 -12.46
N GLY A 18 -14.87 14.46 -12.17
CA GLY A 18 -15.39 14.31 -10.81
C GLY A 18 -15.65 15.59 -10.02
N VAL A 19 -15.42 16.79 -10.57
CA VAL A 19 -15.73 18.07 -9.90
C VAL A 19 -17.24 18.33 -9.87
N SER A 20 -17.92 17.83 -8.84
CA SER A 20 -19.37 17.95 -8.62
C SER A 20 -19.76 18.98 -7.55
N ALA A 21 -18.79 19.50 -6.80
CA ALA A 21 -18.97 20.51 -5.77
C ALA A 21 -18.18 21.79 -6.12
N LYS A 22 -18.67 22.94 -5.66
CA LYS A 22 -17.96 24.22 -5.82
C LYS A 22 -16.79 24.28 -4.82
N PRO A 23 -15.54 24.45 -5.26
CA PRO A 23 -14.42 24.69 -4.35
C PRO A 23 -14.64 25.96 -3.53
N PHE A 24 -14.20 25.96 -2.27
CA PHE A 24 -14.36 27.08 -1.35
C PHE A 24 -13.06 27.48 -0.62
N ILE A 25 -12.01 26.67 -0.71
CA ILE A 25 -10.66 26.96 -0.24
C ILE A 25 -9.70 26.62 -1.38
N GLU A 26 -8.82 27.55 -1.72
CA GLU A 26 -7.72 27.31 -2.65
C GLU A 26 -6.62 26.51 -1.94
N THR A 27 -6.16 25.43 -2.57
CA THR A 27 -5.08 24.59 -2.07
C THR A 27 -3.92 24.60 -3.06
N VAL A 28 -2.70 24.40 -2.55
CA VAL A 28 -1.53 24.22 -3.42
C VAL A 28 -1.52 22.78 -3.93
N PRO A 29 -1.46 22.54 -5.25
CA PRO A 29 -1.36 21.19 -5.79
C PRO A 29 0.00 20.60 -5.42
N SER A 30 0.00 19.73 -4.41
CA SER A 30 1.19 19.08 -3.85
C SER A 30 0.81 17.73 -3.24
N VAL A 31 1.80 16.98 -2.76
CA VAL A 31 1.62 15.69 -2.09
C VAL A 31 2.02 15.81 -0.63
N ASP A 32 1.16 15.34 0.26
CA ASP A 32 1.53 15.22 1.68
C ASP A 32 2.43 14.00 1.90
N ALA A 33 3.68 14.26 2.29
CA ALA A 33 4.69 13.23 2.45
C ALA A 33 4.35 12.19 3.54
N LEU A 34 3.64 12.59 4.60
CA LEU A 34 3.27 11.67 5.68
C LEU A 34 2.20 10.67 5.23
N HIS A 35 1.11 11.17 4.63
CA HIS A 35 0.04 10.32 4.11
C HIS A 35 0.52 9.46 2.94
N CYS A 36 1.42 9.97 2.10
CA CYS A 36 2.09 9.19 1.06
C CYS A 36 2.84 7.98 1.65
N ASP A 37 3.65 8.19 2.69
CA ASP A 37 4.37 7.11 3.38
C ASP A 37 3.43 6.07 4.00
N ILE A 38 2.36 6.51 4.66
CA ILE A 38 1.37 5.62 5.28
C ILE A 38 0.63 4.81 4.24
N GLY A 39 0.22 5.44 3.13
CA GLY A 39 -0.47 4.78 2.02
C GLY A 39 0.40 3.72 1.36
N ASN A 40 1.64 4.07 1.00
CA ASN A 40 2.58 3.13 0.41
C ASN A 40 2.86 1.93 1.33
N ALA A 41 3.09 2.17 2.63
CA ALA A 41 3.31 1.08 3.58
C ALA A 41 2.08 0.17 3.74
N ALA A 42 0.86 0.71 3.66
CA ALA A 42 -0.35 -0.10 3.69
C ALA A 42 -0.47 -1.01 2.46
N GLU A 43 -0.11 -0.51 1.28
CA GLU A 43 -0.09 -1.32 0.05
C GLU A 43 0.98 -2.42 0.11
N PHE A 44 2.21 -2.11 0.56
CA PHE A 44 3.25 -3.11 0.76
C PHE A 44 2.85 -4.17 1.80
N TYR A 45 2.24 -3.76 2.91
CA TYR A 45 1.76 -4.69 3.93
C TYR A 45 0.71 -5.66 3.35
N LYS A 46 -0.22 -5.17 2.53
CA LYS A 46 -1.22 -6.00 1.84
C LYS A 46 -0.58 -6.92 0.81
N LEU A 47 0.41 -6.43 0.07
CA LEU A 47 1.21 -7.22 -0.86
C LEU A 47 1.92 -8.38 -0.16
N PHE A 48 2.57 -8.14 0.99
CA PHE A 48 3.18 -9.21 1.78
C PHE A 48 2.17 -10.29 2.22
N GLN A 49 0.95 -9.90 2.61
CA GLN A 49 -0.10 -10.88 2.94
C GLN A 49 -0.47 -11.75 1.73
N PHE A 50 -0.54 -11.16 0.54
CA PHE A 50 -0.90 -11.87 -0.69
C PHE A 50 0.22 -12.78 -1.20
N GLU A 51 1.48 -12.40 -1.00
CA GLU A 51 2.63 -13.25 -1.32
C GLU A 51 2.71 -14.47 -0.41
N ILE A 52 2.48 -14.29 0.90
CA ILE A 52 2.37 -15.42 1.85
C ILE A 52 1.24 -16.37 1.44
N GLY A 53 0.15 -15.83 0.90
CA GLY A 53 -1.01 -16.59 0.45
C GLY A 53 -0.92 -17.17 -0.96
N GLU A 54 0.14 -16.86 -1.71
CA GLU A 54 0.27 -17.17 -3.14
C GLU A 54 -1.01 -16.85 -3.94
N VAL A 55 -1.61 -15.66 -3.72
CA VAL A 55 -2.91 -15.28 -4.31
C VAL A 55 -2.92 -15.35 -5.84
N TYR A 56 -1.75 -15.19 -6.47
CA TYR A 56 -1.59 -15.36 -7.93
C TYR A 56 -1.88 -16.79 -8.41
N LYS A 57 -1.79 -17.81 -7.54
CA LYS A 57 -2.22 -19.19 -7.82
C LYS A 57 -3.67 -19.46 -7.42
N ASN A 58 -4.14 -18.82 -6.35
CA ASN A 58 -5.50 -18.97 -5.83
C ASN A 58 -6.18 -17.61 -5.63
N PRO A 59 -6.74 -17.02 -6.70
CA PRO A 59 -7.29 -15.66 -6.66
C PRO A 59 -8.54 -15.55 -5.76
N ASP A 60 -9.31 -16.64 -5.65
CA ASP A 60 -10.61 -16.68 -4.96
C ASP A 60 -10.53 -17.10 -3.49
N ALA A 61 -9.36 -16.96 -2.87
CA ALA A 61 -9.14 -17.35 -1.48
C ALA A 61 -10.15 -16.67 -0.52
N PRO A 62 -10.84 -17.45 0.34
CA PRO A 62 -11.90 -16.95 1.21
C PRO A 62 -11.36 -16.03 2.30
N LYS A 63 -12.26 -15.21 2.87
CA LYS A 63 -11.92 -14.21 3.90
C LYS A 63 -11.16 -14.80 5.10
N GLU A 64 -11.52 -16.00 5.53
CA GLU A 64 -10.85 -16.66 6.66
C GLU A 64 -9.41 -17.06 6.35
N GLU A 65 -9.11 -17.39 5.09
CA GLU A 65 -7.75 -17.68 4.67
C GLU A 65 -6.89 -16.41 4.62
N ARG A 66 -7.45 -15.31 4.09
CA ARG A 66 -6.80 -14.00 4.09
C ARG A 66 -6.46 -13.52 5.52
N LYS A 67 -7.37 -13.74 6.48
CA LYS A 67 -7.10 -13.47 7.90
C LYS A 67 -5.96 -14.33 8.47
N ARG A 68 -5.83 -15.59 8.05
CA ARG A 68 -4.72 -16.45 8.46
C ARG A 68 -3.39 -15.91 7.97
N TRP A 69 -3.30 -15.48 6.70
CA TRP A 69 -2.07 -14.90 6.15
C TRP A 69 -1.66 -13.62 6.88
N GLN A 70 -2.64 -12.74 7.17
CA GLN A 70 -2.40 -11.57 8.01
C GLN A 70 -1.85 -11.96 9.39
N SER A 71 -2.46 -12.93 10.06
CA SER A 71 -2.00 -13.39 11.38
C SER A 71 -0.59 -14.00 11.34
N THR A 72 -0.26 -14.73 10.27
CA THR A 72 1.09 -15.29 10.05
C THR A 72 2.12 -14.18 9.88
N LEU A 73 1.84 -13.18 9.03
CA LEU A 73 2.69 -12.02 8.82
C LEU A 73 2.92 -11.27 10.15
N ASP A 74 1.84 -10.96 10.86
CA ASP A 74 1.88 -10.22 12.13
C ASP A 74 2.71 -10.92 13.20
N LYS A 75 2.56 -12.24 13.34
CA LYS A 75 3.35 -13.05 14.28
C LYS A 75 4.83 -13.03 13.91
N HIS A 76 5.13 -13.13 12.62
CA HIS A 76 6.51 -13.18 12.15
C HIS A 76 7.21 -11.82 12.30
N LEU A 77 6.56 -10.72 11.89
CA LEU A 77 7.07 -9.35 12.08
C LEU A 77 7.29 -9.02 13.55
N ARG A 78 6.40 -9.48 14.44
CA ARG A 78 6.60 -9.33 15.88
C ARG A 78 7.82 -10.11 16.38
N LYS A 79 8.02 -11.34 15.90
CA LYS A 79 9.14 -12.20 16.32
C LYS A 79 10.50 -11.67 15.83
N LYS A 80 10.60 -11.29 14.55
CA LYS A 80 11.87 -10.90 13.92
C LYS A 80 12.23 -9.44 14.14
N LEU A 81 11.24 -8.55 14.10
CA LEU A 81 11.46 -7.11 14.08
C LEU A 81 10.88 -6.40 15.30
N ASN A 82 10.27 -7.12 16.25
CA ASN A 82 9.57 -6.52 17.38
C ASN A 82 8.55 -5.45 16.93
N LEU A 83 7.87 -5.71 15.81
CA LEU A 83 6.78 -4.88 15.30
C LEU A 83 5.46 -5.40 15.85
N LYS A 84 4.80 -4.58 16.67
CA LYS A 84 3.47 -4.93 17.21
C LYS A 84 2.41 -4.73 16.11
N PRO A 85 1.53 -5.72 15.88
CA PRO A 85 0.41 -5.55 14.95
C PRO A 85 -0.45 -4.35 15.30
N MET A 86 -0.99 -3.68 14.29
CA MET A 86 -1.79 -2.47 14.42
C MET A 86 -3.06 -2.59 13.59
N THR A 87 -4.18 -2.10 14.12
CA THR A 87 -5.45 -2.06 13.38
C THR A 87 -5.42 -1.04 12.25
N ARG A 88 -4.71 0.08 12.44
CA ARG A 88 -4.55 1.16 11.46
C ARG A 88 -3.09 1.53 11.32
N MET A 89 -2.61 1.58 10.08
CA MET A 89 -1.25 1.98 9.74
C MET A 89 -0.98 3.41 10.22
N ASN A 90 0.16 3.63 10.88
CA ASN A 90 0.63 4.95 11.30
C ASN A 90 2.04 5.20 10.74
N GLY A 91 2.50 6.46 10.81
CA GLY A 91 3.79 6.85 10.24
C GLY A 91 5.00 6.13 10.85
N ASN A 92 4.96 5.79 12.14
CA ASN A 92 6.06 5.09 12.80
C ASN A 92 6.15 3.62 12.37
N PHE A 93 5.00 2.97 12.22
CA PHE A 93 4.94 1.62 11.68
C PHE A 93 5.39 1.61 10.22
N ALA A 94 4.88 2.55 9.40
CA ALA A 94 5.26 2.70 8.00
C ALA A 94 6.79 2.85 7.84
N ARG A 95 7.42 3.72 8.65
CA ARG A 95 8.88 3.91 8.62
C ARG A 95 9.65 2.62 8.92
N ARG A 96 9.17 1.81 9.87
CA ARG A 96 9.85 0.56 10.26
C ARG A 96 9.57 -0.60 9.32
N LEU A 97 8.38 -0.65 8.73
CA LEU A 97 7.98 -1.68 7.78
C LEU A 97 8.67 -1.51 6.42
N MET A 98 8.86 -0.27 5.98
CA MET A 98 9.49 0.01 4.68
C MET A 98 11.02 -0.05 4.80
N SER A 99 11.55 -1.28 4.97
CA SER A 99 12.98 -1.54 5.12
C SER A 99 13.39 -2.86 4.43
N LYS A 100 14.68 -3.00 4.11
CA LYS A 100 15.21 -4.23 3.51
C LYS A 100 15.08 -5.43 4.44
N GLU A 101 15.33 -5.22 5.73
CA GLU A 101 15.21 -6.25 6.78
C GLU A 101 13.78 -6.79 6.88
N THR A 102 12.78 -5.94 6.62
CA THR A 102 11.39 -6.38 6.60
C THR A 102 11.12 -7.33 5.43
N VAL A 103 11.64 -7.01 4.25
CA VAL A 103 11.47 -7.90 3.09
C VAL A 103 12.17 -9.23 3.31
N GLU A 104 13.39 -9.23 3.84
CA GLU A 104 14.10 -10.48 4.16
C GLU A 104 13.30 -11.35 5.15
N ALA A 105 12.74 -10.75 6.20
CA ALA A 105 11.88 -11.47 7.14
C ALA A 105 10.60 -12.00 6.46
N VAL A 106 10.00 -11.25 5.54
CA VAL A 106 8.82 -11.71 4.80
C VAL A 106 9.17 -12.84 3.82
N CYS A 107 10.34 -12.80 3.17
CA CYS A 107 10.82 -13.85 2.28
C CYS A 107 10.94 -15.21 2.98
N GLU A 108 11.27 -15.25 4.29
CA GLU A 108 11.26 -16.50 5.07
C GLU A 108 9.89 -17.20 5.12
N LEU A 109 8.79 -16.48 4.86
CA LEU A 109 7.43 -17.02 4.83
C LEU A 109 6.96 -17.43 3.43
N ILE A 110 7.71 -17.09 2.38
CA ILE A 110 7.33 -17.28 0.98
C ILE A 110 8.09 -18.48 0.41
N LYS A 111 7.37 -19.39 -0.26
CA LYS A 111 7.96 -20.62 -0.78
C LYS A 111 8.77 -20.45 -2.06
N SER A 112 8.39 -19.50 -2.92
CA SER A 112 9.01 -19.31 -4.23
C SER A 112 10.18 -18.33 -4.14
N GLU A 113 11.38 -18.81 -4.49
CA GLU A 113 12.61 -18.01 -4.48
C GLU A 113 12.58 -16.89 -5.53
N ASP A 114 12.01 -17.12 -6.71
CA ASP A 114 11.82 -16.10 -7.75
C ASP A 114 11.02 -14.89 -7.21
N ARG A 115 10.01 -15.14 -6.36
CA ARG A 115 9.22 -14.07 -5.73
C ARG A 115 10.06 -13.27 -4.73
N HIS A 116 11.08 -13.86 -4.12
CA HIS A 116 11.95 -13.15 -3.17
C HIS A 116 12.73 -12.05 -3.88
N GLU A 117 13.33 -12.37 -5.03
CA GLU A 117 14.10 -11.40 -5.83
C GLU A 117 13.23 -10.21 -6.24
N VAL A 118 12.02 -10.48 -6.72
CA VAL A 118 11.06 -9.44 -7.12
C VAL A 118 10.69 -8.53 -5.94
N LEU A 119 10.47 -9.09 -4.75
CA LEU A 119 10.14 -8.29 -3.55
C LEU A 119 11.32 -7.45 -3.08
N ARG A 120 12.53 -8.01 -3.13
CA ARG A 120 13.77 -7.29 -2.79
C ARG A 120 13.99 -6.11 -3.73
N GLU A 121 13.86 -6.36 -5.04
CA GLU A 121 14.01 -5.32 -6.05
C GLU A 121 12.95 -4.22 -5.89
N LEU A 122 11.68 -4.60 -5.67
CA LEU A 122 10.60 -3.65 -5.45
C LEU A 122 10.87 -2.73 -4.24
N MET A 123 11.34 -3.30 -3.13
CA MET A 123 11.69 -2.51 -1.95
C MET A 123 12.96 -1.67 -2.16
N ASP A 124 13.95 -2.19 -2.87
CA ASP A 124 15.17 -1.43 -3.19
C ASP A 124 14.85 -0.20 -4.06
N LEU A 125 14.01 -0.37 -5.09
CA LEU A 125 13.50 0.72 -5.90
C LEU A 125 12.71 1.73 -5.07
N TYR A 126 11.81 1.27 -4.21
CA TYR A 126 11.06 2.14 -3.31
C TYR A 126 11.99 2.99 -2.42
N LEU A 127 13.01 2.36 -1.82
CA LEU A 127 13.97 3.05 -0.95
C LEU A 127 14.85 4.04 -1.70
N LYS A 128 15.16 3.79 -2.98
CA LYS A 128 15.88 4.74 -3.85
C LYS A 128 15.05 5.98 -4.18
N MET A 129 13.74 5.81 -4.40
CA MET A 129 12.86 6.93 -4.73
C MET A 129 12.41 7.72 -3.51
N LYS A 130 12.26 7.06 -2.36
CA LYS A 130 11.70 7.64 -1.14
C LYS A 130 12.32 8.97 -0.69
N PRO A 131 13.64 9.18 -0.73
CA PRO A 131 14.24 10.45 -0.35
C PRO A 131 13.69 11.64 -1.14
N VAL A 132 13.31 11.46 -2.42
CA VAL A 132 12.86 12.54 -3.31
C VAL A 132 11.65 13.31 -2.77
N TRP A 133 10.71 12.63 -2.11
CA TRP A 133 9.52 13.27 -1.53
C TRP A 133 9.61 13.47 -0.01
N ARG A 134 10.79 13.25 0.59
CA ARG A 134 10.96 13.28 2.06
C ARG A 134 12.14 14.07 2.56
N SER A 135 13.17 14.32 1.75
CA SER A 135 14.29 15.17 2.13
C SER A 135 13.84 16.63 2.23
N SER A 136 14.38 17.33 3.22
CA SER A 136 14.32 18.80 3.34
C SER A 136 15.44 19.46 2.58
#